data_AF-A0A378C5E3-F1
#
_entry.id   AF-A0A378C5E3-F1
#
_cell.length_a   1.000
_cell.length_b   1.000
_cell.length_c   1.000
_cell.angle_alpha   90.00
_cell.angle_beta   90.00
_cell.angle_gamma   90.00
#
_symmetry.space_group_name_H-M   'P 1'
#
loop_
_entity.id
_entity.type
_entity.pdbx_description
1 polymer ?
#
loop_
_entity_poly.entity_id
_entity_poly.type
_entity_poly.pdbx_seq_one_letter_code
_entity_poly.pdbx_strand_id
1 'polypeptide(L)'
;MITPEQLRRAARLTPANVSRWHAPITSAMAEFGIDTPKRQAAFLAQVGHESNSFTSLSESLYYTDARRIATIFRTGFDLDGDGVVDPDEIEFARGYVRRPEKLANRAYANRAAMARRHPGTAGAIVAVG
;
A
#
# COMPACT_ATOMS: atom_id res chain seq x y z
N MET A 1 -20.01 11.14 15.77
CA MET A 1 -19.78 10.42 14.50
C MET A 1 -19.60 11.44 13.39
N ILE A 2 -18.61 11.25 12.51
CA ILE A 2 -18.34 12.19 11.40
C ILE A 2 -19.49 12.16 10.37
N THR A 3 -19.99 13.33 9.95
CA THR A 3 -21.06 13.42 8.93
C THR A 3 -20.49 13.27 7.52
N PRO A 4 -21.32 12.95 6.50
CA PRO A 4 -20.87 12.90 5.10
C PRO A 4 -20.20 14.20 4.64
N GLU A 5 -20.73 15.36 5.05
CA GLU A 5 -20.16 16.66 4.69
C GLU A 5 -18.83 16.93 5.42
N GLN A 6 -18.71 16.53 6.68
CA GLN A 6 -17.43 16.61 7.40
C GLN A 6 -16.37 15.70 6.77
N LEU A 7 -16.74 14.47 6.39
CA LEU A 7 -15.85 13.55 5.69
C LEU A 7 -15.39 14.14 4.35
N ARG A 8 -16.32 14.69 3.56
CA ARG A 8 -16.02 15.34 2.27
C ARG A 8 -14.98 16.44 2.43
N ARG A 9 -15.14 17.30 3.43
CA ARG A 9 -14.21 18.41 3.70
C ARG A 9 -12.87 17.93 4.25
N ALA A 10 -12.88 16.99 5.19
CA ALA A 10 -11.68 16.49 5.85
C ALA A 10 -10.77 15.72 4.89
N ALA A 11 -11.35 14.89 4.01
CA ALA A 11 -10.60 14.03 3.08
C ALA A 11 -10.64 14.53 1.62
N ARG A 12 -11.24 15.70 1.35
CA ARG A 12 -11.37 16.32 0.01
C ARG A 12 -11.97 15.38 -1.03
N LEU A 13 -12.99 14.63 -0.64
CA LEU A 13 -13.61 13.60 -1.49
C LEU A 13 -14.60 14.20 -2.50
N THR A 14 -14.73 13.52 -3.63
CA THR A 14 -15.85 13.74 -4.57
C THR A 14 -17.17 13.24 -3.95
N PRO A 15 -18.34 13.73 -4.41
CA PRO A 15 -19.63 13.24 -3.91
C PRO A 15 -19.80 11.72 -4.05
N ALA A 16 -19.32 11.14 -5.16
CA ALA A 16 -19.35 9.69 -5.38
C ALA A 16 -18.53 8.93 -4.33
N ASN A 17 -17.32 9.42 -4.02
CA ASN A 17 -16.48 8.80 -2.99
C ASN A 17 -17.06 8.98 -1.59
N VAL A 18 -17.70 10.10 -1.27
CA VAL A 18 -18.41 10.26 0.02
C VAL A 18 -19.51 9.21 0.15
N SER A 19 -20.34 9.06 -0.89
CA SER A 19 -21.43 8.08 -0.90
C SER A 19 -20.91 6.65 -0.70
N ARG A 20 -19.82 6.30 -1.41
CA ARG A 20 -19.20 4.97 -1.32
C ARG A 20 -18.54 4.70 0.03
N TRP A 21 -17.86 5.69 0.61
CA TRP A 21 -16.92 5.47 1.71
C TRP A 21 -17.42 5.91 3.09
N HIS A 22 -18.50 6.69 3.19
CA HIS A 22 -18.97 7.19 4.49
C HIS A 22 -19.28 6.07 5.49
N ALA A 23 -20.12 5.10 5.09
CA ALA A 23 -20.51 3.98 5.95
C ALA A 23 -19.35 3.07 6.40
N PRO A 24 -18.44 2.60 5.52
CA PRO A 24 -17.30 1.77 5.96
C PRO A 24 -16.31 2.55 6.84
N ILE A 25 -16.06 3.84 6.55
CA ILE A 25 -15.17 4.67 7.37
C ILE A 25 -15.73 4.87 8.77
N THR A 26 -17.02 5.25 8.89
CA THR A 26 -17.63 5.48 10.21
C THR A 26 -17.70 4.20 11.02
N SER A 27 -17.98 3.06 10.38
CA SER A 27 -17.97 1.74 11.02
C SER A 27 -16.57 1.40 11.55
N ALA A 28 -15.52 1.53 10.73
CA ALA A 28 -14.15 1.26 11.16
C ALA A 28 -13.68 2.21 12.28
N MET A 29 -14.02 3.50 12.19
CA MET A 29 -13.70 4.45 13.26
C MET A 29 -14.36 4.08 14.59
N ALA A 30 -15.61 3.60 14.55
CA ALA A 30 -16.31 3.15 15.75
C ALA A 30 -15.70 1.86 16.33
N GLU A 31 -15.41 0.87 15.46
CA GLU A 31 -14.81 -0.41 15.85
C GLU A 31 -13.46 -0.23 16.56
N PHE A 32 -12.60 0.65 16.03
CA PHE A 32 -11.24 0.84 16.53
C PHE A 32 -11.07 2.04 17.49
N GLY A 33 -12.16 2.64 17.96
CA GLY A 33 -12.09 3.75 18.94
C GLY A 33 -11.40 5.02 18.40
N ILE A 34 -11.59 5.32 17.12
CA ILE A 34 -11.11 6.54 16.44
C ILE A 34 -12.16 7.65 16.63
N ASP A 35 -12.32 8.07 17.88
CA ASP A 35 -13.45 8.89 18.34
C ASP A 35 -13.11 10.38 18.55
N THR A 36 -11.83 10.72 18.73
CA THR A 36 -11.39 12.12 18.84
C THR A 36 -11.17 12.78 17.46
N PRO A 37 -11.41 14.10 17.32
CA PRO A 37 -11.15 14.81 16.06
C PRO A 37 -9.73 14.65 15.53
N LYS A 38 -8.73 14.64 16.43
CA LYS A 38 -7.31 14.46 16.06
C LYS A 38 -7.04 13.07 15.50
N ARG A 39 -7.58 12.00 16.12
CA ARG A 39 -7.44 10.62 15.63
C ARG A 39 -8.15 10.45 14.28
N GLN A 40 -9.35 11.01 14.13
CA GLN A 40 -10.10 10.96 12.88
C GLN A 40 -9.36 11.65 11.74
N ALA A 41 -8.82 12.85 11.99
CA ALA A 41 -8.03 13.57 11.00
C ALA A 41 -6.76 12.78 10.59
N ALA A 42 -6.03 12.23 11.55
CA ALA A 42 -4.84 11.42 11.28
C ALA A 42 -5.16 10.16 10.48
N PHE A 43 -6.22 9.43 10.86
CA PHE A 43 -6.70 8.25 10.15
C PHE A 43 -7.11 8.59 8.72
N LEU A 44 -7.96 9.60 8.52
CA LEU A 44 -8.42 10.00 7.19
C LEU A 44 -7.27 10.49 6.30
N ALA A 45 -6.30 11.19 6.86
CA ALA A 45 -5.12 11.64 6.12
C ALA A 45 -4.28 10.44 5.63
N GLN A 46 -4.04 9.44 6.48
CA GLN A 46 -3.31 8.23 6.12
C GLN A 46 -4.08 7.41 5.09
N VAL A 47 -5.35 7.10 5.34
CA VAL A 47 -6.17 6.34 4.37
C VAL A 47 -6.22 7.08 3.03
N GLY A 48 -6.41 8.40 3.03
CA GLY A 48 -6.41 9.20 1.81
C GLY A 48 -5.07 9.19 1.06
N HIS A 49 -3.95 9.23 1.77
CA HIS A 49 -2.62 9.16 1.16
C HIS A 49 -2.37 7.79 0.50
N GLU A 50 -2.59 6.70 1.25
CA GLU A 50 -2.28 5.34 0.79
C GLU A 50 -3.23 4.84 -0.33
N SER A 51 -4.47 5.34 -0.37
CA SER A 51 -5.49 4.91 -1.34
C SER A 51 -5.61 5.82 -2.58
N ASN A 52 -4.66 6.74 -2.77
CA ASN A 52 -4.74 7.78 -3.81
C ASN A 52 -6.08 8.53 -3.77
N SER A 53 -6.40 9.11 -2.61
CA SER A 53 -7.68 9.81 -2.35
C SER A 53 -8.92 8.91 -2.51
N PHE A 54 -8.86 7.70 -1.96
CA PHE A 54 -9.96 6.73 -1.93
C PHE A 54 -10.38 6.23 -3.33
N THR A 55 -9.45 6.25 -4.28
CA THR A 55 -9.67 5.78 -5.65
C THR A 55 -9.05 4.42 -5.95
N SER A 56 -8.04 4.02 -5.17
CA SER A 56 -7.28 2.79 -5.37
C SER A 56 -7.33 1.92 -4.13
N LEU A 57 -7.59 0.62 -4.33
CA LEU A 57 -7.62 -0.40 -3.26
C LEU A 57 -6.49 -1.42 -3.40
N SER A 58 -5.77 -1.37 -4.51
CA SER A 58 -4.60 -2.17 -4.79
C SER A 58 -3.45 -1.26 -5.15
N GLU A 59 -2.24 -1.70 -4.82
CA GLU A 59 -1.02 -1.06 -5.29
C GLU A 59 -0.81 -1.34 -6.78
N SER A 60 -0.20 -0.39 -7.49
CA SER A 60 0.27 -0.64 -8.85
C SER A 60 1.71 -1.15 -8.80
N LEU A 61 1.95 -2.29 -9.44
CA LEU A 61 3.29 -2.85 -9.66
C LEU A 61 3.80 -2.56 -11.08
N TYR A 62 3.23 -1.57 -11.75
CA TYR A 62 3.69 -1.13 -13.06
C TYR A 62 4.81 -0.08 -12.92
N TYR A 63 6.06 -0.53 -12.99
CA TYR A 63 7.24 0.34 -12.92
C TYR A 63 7.95 0.42 -14.28
N THR A 64 8.41 1.62 -14.63
CA THR A 64 9.16 1.89 -15.88
C THR A 64 10.67 2.05 -15.67
N ASP A 65 11.11 2.21 -14.42
CA ASP A 65 12.50 2.43 -14.03
C ASP A 65 13.02 1.23 -13.23
N ALA A 66 14.03 0.56 -13.77
CA ALA A 66 14.66 -0.61 -13.16
C ALA A 66 15.37 -0.27 -11.84
N ARG A 67 16.02 0.91 -11.74
CA ARG A 67 16.68 1.34 -10.49
C ARG A 67 15.65 1.52 -9.38
N ARG A 68 14.48 2.07 -9.72
CA ARG A 68 13.36 2.22 -8.77
C ARG A 68 12.83 0.87 -8.29
N ILE A 69 12.75 -0.13 -9.17
CA ILE A 69 12.37 -1.50 -8.79
C ILE A 69 13.37 -2.07 -7.77
N ALA A 70 14.67 -2.06 -8.08
CA ALA A 70 15.71 -2.57 -7.16
C ALA A 70 15.71 -1.83 -5.81
N THR A 71 15.51 -0.51 -5.84
CA THR A 71 15.45 0.32 -4.62
C THR A 71 14.25 0.01 -3.72
N ILE A 72 13.06 -0.19 -4.29
CA ILE A 72 11.83 -0.41 -3.53
C ILE A 72 11.75 -1.85 -3.02
N PHE A 73 12.10 -2.83 -3.88
CA PHE A 73 11.91 -4.24 -3.60
C PHE A 73 13.19 -4.94 -3.13
N ARG A 74 14.00 -4.28 -2.27
CA ARG A 74 15.32 -4.78 -1.84
C ARG A 74 15.34 -6.26 -1.47
N THR A 75 14.44 -6.74 -0.63
CA THR A 75 14.41 -8.16 -0.22
C THR A 75 14.32 -9.18 -1.38
N GLY A 76 13.83 -8.77 -2.55
CA GLY A 76 13.79 -9.60 -3.76
C GLY A 76 14.80 -9.20 -4.84
N PHE A 77 15.56 -8.13 -4.66
CA PHE A 77 16.41 -7.55 -5.70
C PHE A 77 17.82 -7.20 -5.22
N ASP A 78 18.07 -7.27 -3.91
CA ASP A 78 19.37 -7.27 -3.25
C ASP A 78 20.00 -8.66 -3.47
N LEU A 79 20.88 -8.78 -4.46
CA LEU A 79 21.38 -10.07 -4.96
C LEU A 79 22.57 -10.57 -4.16
N ASP A 80 23.37 -9.66 -3.61
CA ASP A 80 24.56 -9.97 -2.82
C ASP A 80 24.36 -9.77 -1.30
N GLY A 81 23.27 -9.12 -0.89
CA GLY A 81 22.89 -8.92 0.50
C GLY A 81 23.57 -7.73 1.17
N ASP A 82 24.18 -6.83 0.41
CA ASP A 82 24.91 -5.67 0.94
C ASP A 82 24.00 -4.47 1.23
N GLY A 83 22.75 -4.50 0.72
CA GLY A 83 21.74 -3.46 0.91
C GLY A 83 21.96 -2.20 0.06
N VAL A 84 22.88 -2.23 -0.89
CA VAL A 84 23.27 -1.12 -1.77
C VAL A 84 22.93 -1.47 -3.22
N VAL A 85 22.12 -0.63 -3.86
CA VAL A 85 21.73 -0.87 -5.26
C VAL A 85 22.91 -0.66 -6.22
N ASP A 86 23.35 -1.74 -6.85
CA ASP A 86 24.47 -1.77 -7.79
C ASP A 86 24.04 -1.89 -9.28
N PRO A 87 24.94 -1.76 -10.26
CA PRO A 87 24.62 -1.90 -11.68
C PRO A 87 24.07 -3.27 -12.09
N ASP A 88 24.51 -4.36 -11.46
CA ASP A 88 24.10 -5.73 -11.79
C ASP A 88 22.66 -5.98 -11.31
N GLU A 89 22.29 -5.45 -10.14
CA GLU A 89 20.93 -5.49 -9.61
C GLU A 89 19.96 -4.65 -10.44
N ILE A 90 20.40 -3.48 -10.93
CA ILE A 90 19.62 -2.65 -11.84
C ILE A 90 19.39 -3.40 -13.16
N GLU A 91 20.40 -4.08 -13.68
CA GLU A 91 20.26 -4.87 -14.91
C GLU A 91 19.33 -6.08 -14.71
N PHE A 92 19.44 -6.78 -13.57
CA PHE A 92 18.50 -7.82 -13.19
C PHE A 92 17.06 -7.28 -13.08
N ALA A 93 16.87 -6.11 -12.47
CA ALA A 93 15.57 -5.46 -12.32
C ALA A 93 14.94 -5.03 -13.65
N ARG A 94 15.74 -4.79 -14.70
CA ARG A 94 15.26 -4.46 -16.06
C ARG A 94 14.29 -5.52 -16.59
N GLY A 95 14.50 -6.79 -16.23
CA GLY A 95 13.63 -7.91 -16.59
C GLY A 95 12.21 -7.88 -15.99
N TYR A 96 11.89 -6.89 -15.15
CA TYR A 96 10.62 -6.72 -14.45
C TYR A 96 9.90 -5.40 -14.78
N VAL A 97 10.55 -4.52 -15.54
CA VAL A 97 9.95 -3.28 -16.03
C VAL A 97 8.71 -3.58 -16.88
N ARG A 98 7.60 -2.88 -16.58
CA ARG A 98 6.28 -3.04 -17.22
C ARG A 98 5.73 -4.47 -17.18
N ARG A 99 6.16 -5.29 -16.20
CA ARG A 99 5.71 -6.67 -15.98
C ARG A 99 5.16 -6.84 -14.55
N PRO A 100 4.00 -6.24 -14.23
CA PRO A 100 3.49 -6.16 -12.85
C PRO A 100 3.30 -7.53 -12.19
N GLU A 101 2.74 -8.52 -12.88
CA GLU A 101 2.57 -9.88 -12.34
C GLU A 101 3.92 -10.55 -12.02
N LYS A 102 4.89 -10.43 -12.93
CA LYS A 102 6.24 -10.99 -12.72
C LYS A 102 6.93 -10.31 -11.55
N LEU A 103 6.79 -8.99 -11.44
CA LEU A 103 7.32 -8.21 -10.32
C LEU A 103 6.65 -8.61 -8.99
N ALA A 104 5.33 -8.75 -8.97
CA ALA A 104 4.58 -9.20 -7.80
C ALA A 104 5.06 -10.56 -7.29
N ASN A 105 5.14 -11.54 -8.21
CA ASN A 105 5.59 -12.89 -7.88
C ASN A 105 7.00 -12.89 -7.27
N ARG A 106 7.91 -12.06 -7.78
CA ARG A 106 9.27 -11.95 -7.25
C ARG A 106 9.33 -11.20 -5.92
N ALA A 107 8.71 -10.02 -5.86
CA ALA A 107 8.73 -9.15 -4.69
C ALA A 107 8.12 -9.84 -3.45
N TYR A 108 7.07 -10.62 -3.64
CA TYR A 108 6.32 -11.22 -2.54
C TYR A 108 6.65 -12.68 -2.23
N ALA A 109 7.38 -13.39 -3.10
CA ALA A 109 7.74 -14.81 -2.88
C ALA A 109 8.41 -15.08 -1.52
N ASN A 110 9.37 -14.24 -1.12
CA ASN A 110 10.12 -14.44 0.14
C ASN A 110 9.32 -14.01 1.38
N ARG A 111 8.39 -13.06 1.23
CA ARG A 111 7.58 -12.53 2.34
C ARG A 111 6.51 -13.53 2.79
N ALA A 112 5.89 -14.26 1.86
CA ALA A 112 4.93 -15.31 2.17
C ALA A 112 5.58 -16.48 2.93
N ALA A 113 6.82 -16.84 2.59
CA ALA A 113 7.58 -17.87 3.30
C ALA A 113 7.94 -17.45 4.74
N MET A 114 8.27 -16.17 4.95
CA MET A 114 8.55 -15.62 6.29
C MET A 114 7.29 -15.56 7.16
N ALA A 115 6.14 -15.15 6.62
CA ALA A 115 4.87 -15.08 7.33
C ALA A 115 4.41 -16.46 7.84
N ARG A 116 4.67 -17.54 7.10
CA ARG A 116 4.39 -18.92 7.56
C ARG A 116 5.23 -19.35 8.77
N ARG A 117 6.41 -18.74 8.98
CA ARG A 117 7.29 -19.04 10.11
C ARG A 117 6.94 -18.22 11.38
N HIS A 118 6.24 -17.10 11.25
CA HIS A 118 5.86 -16.23 12.38
C HIS A 118 4.41 -15.73 12.24
N PRO A 119 3.42 -16.49 12.74
CA PRO A 119 1.99 -16.20 12.52
C PRO A 119 1.45 -14.96 13.27
N GLY A 120 2.26 -14.24 14.05
CA GLY A 120 1.82 -13.14 14.92
C GLY A 120 1.99 -11.72 14.38
N THR A 121 2.56 -11.52 13.19
CA THR A 121 2.96 -10.17 12.70
C THR A 121 2.33 -9.74 11.38
N ALA A 122 1.30 -10.46 10.90
CA ALA A 122 0.71 -10.22 9.59
C ALA A 122 -0.29 -9.04 9.60
N GLY A 123 0.22 -7.82 9.46
CA GLY A 123 -0.52 -6.78 8.76
C GLY A 123 -0.65 -7.20 7.30
N ALA A 124 -1.81 -7.75 6.94
CA ALA A 124 -2.08 -8.33 5.63
C ALA A 124 -2.05 -7.26 4.53
N ILE A 125 -0.91 -7.08 3.88
CA ILE A 125 -0.85 -6.52 2.53
C ILE A 125 -1.24 -7.68 1.61
N VAL A 126 -2.54 -7.79 1.32
CA VAL A 126 -3.02 -8.67 0.26
C VAL A 126 -2.73 -7.96 -1.06
N ALA A 127 -1.61 -8.28 -1.69
CA ALA A 127 -1.46 -8.05 -3.12
C ALA A 127 -2.41 -9.03 -3.83
N VAL A 128 -3.62 -8.56 -4.17
CA VAL A 128 -4.53 -9.31 -5.04
C VAL A 128 -4.04 -9.11 -6.47
N GLY A 129 -3.81 -10.24 -7.16
CA GLY A 129 -3.48 -10.28 -8.59
C GLY A 129 -4.64 -9.90 -9.50
#